data_AF-A0A822IM82-F1
#
_entry.id   AF-A0A822IM82-F1
#
_cell.length_a   1.000
_cell.length_b   1.000
_cell.length_c   1.000
_cell.angle_alpha   90.00
_cell.angle_beta   90.00
_cell.angle_gamma   90.00
#
_symmetry.space_group_name_H-M   'P 1'
#
loop_
_entity.id
_entity.type
_entity.pdbx_description
1 polymer ?
#
loop_
_entity_poly.entity_id
_entity_poly.type
_entity_poly.pdbx_seq_one_letter_code
_entity_poly.pdbx_strand_id
1 'polypeptide(L)'
;MFDIYSLFSHGIEETIGIHVILSNLFWWTSLILVITAYKYRRNWNVGEMPWTYLFLTFLFFGIRELGHFSKLPVLDSIRHIFGIGSAIFMTAALILIYMKLYKRKIISKPMSFIPFIFALVFPILFIYLYFSGMENETIKNIFFNLENIMWITGGSITVYTTYMLGMKSTGDFVHVFMFFQFAAIFAVLWKSLGVIGTISCPIPYSIRELMETLFGVSAIISMYILEKMLRKLSRHIS
;
A
#
# COMPACT_ATOMS: atom_id res chain seq x y z
N MET A 1 -26.11 -27.15 4.76
CA MET A 1 -26.00 -26.65 6.14
C MET A 1 -24.65 -25.97 6.23
N PHE A 2 -24.61 -24.64 6.05
CA PHE A 2 -23.36 -23.89 6.13
C PHE A 2 -22.91 -23.88 7.59
N ASP A 3 -21.76 -24.47 7.86
CA ASP A 3 -21.25 -24.64 9.21
C ASP A 3 -20.98 -23.27 9.82
N ILE A 4 -21.82 -22.86 10.77
CA ILE A 4 -21.68 -21.60 11.52
C ILE A 4 -20.30 -21.55 12.21
N TYR A 5 -19.74 -22.71 12.55
CA TYR A 5 -18.38 -22.85 13.08
C TYR A 5 -17.29 -22.47 12.06
N SER A 6 -17.47 -22.73 10.76
CA SER A 6 -16.51 -22.35 9.71
C SER A 6 -16.50 -20.84 9.43
N LEU A 7 -17.67 -20.20 9.51
CA LEU A 7 -17.83 -18.74 9.42
C LEU A 7 -17.29 -18.03 10.66
N PHE A 8 -17.51 -18.61 11.84
CA PHE A 8 -17.01 -18.06 13.10
C PHE A 8 -15.48 -18.17 13.19
N SER A 9 -14.88 -19.28 12.73
CA SER A 9 -13.42 -19.41 12.65
C SER A 9 -12.82 -18.44 11.61
N HIS A 10 -13.45 -18.29 10.43
CA HIS A 10 -13.03 -17.31 9.41
C HIS A 10 -13.05 -15.87 9.95
N GLY A 11 -14.12 -15.49 10.66
CA GLY A 11 -14.24 -14.16 11.24
C GLY A 11 -13.31 -13.91 12.43
N ILE A 12 -12.73 -14.95 13.05
CA ILE A 12 -11.68 -14.83 14.09
C ILE A 12 -10.31 -14.74 13.43
N GLU A 13 -10.04 -15.53 12.40
CA GLU A 13 -8.80 -15.44 11.62
C GLU A 13 -8.64 -14.05 10.99
N GLU A 14 -9.69 -13.50 10.37
CA GLU A 14 -9.69 -12.13 9.80
C GLU A 14 -9.44 -11.02 10.83
N THR A 15 -9.65 -11.26 12.13
CA THR A 15 -9.56 -10.21 13.17
C THR A 15 -8.40 -10.38 14.16
N ILE A 16 -7.92 -11.61 14.39
CA ILE A 16 -6.87 -11.94 15.38
C ILE A 16 -5.83 -12.94 14.80
N GLY A 17 -5.89 -13.26 13.51
CA GLY A 17 -4.94 -14.16 12.88
C GLY A 17 -3.49 -13.69 12.97
N ILE A 18 -2.54 -14.62 12.95
CA ILE A 18 -1.09 -14.33 12.97
C ILE A 18 -0.71 -13.38 11.83
N HIS A 19 -1.36 -13.49 10.67
CA HIS A 19 -1.14 -12.59 9.55
C HIS A 19 -1.53 -11.13 9.87
N VAL A 20 -2.61 -10.88 10.64
CA VAL A 20 -3.01 -9.51 11.05
C VAL A 20 -1.92 -8.90 11.93
N ILE A 21 -1.39 -9.69 12.87
CA ILE A 21 -0.31 -9.27 13.78
C ILE A 21 0.96 -8.98 12.97
N LEU A 22 1.39 -9.90 12.10
CA LEU A 22 2.57 -9.75 11.26
C LEU A 22 2.43 -8.57 10.30
N SER A 23 1.28 -8.44 9.63
CA SER A 23 0.95 -7.32 8.75
C SER A 23 1.11 -6.01 9.51
N ASN A 24 0.42 -5.84 10.65
CA ASN A 24 0.56 -4.66 11.49
C ASN A 24 2.04 -4.37 11.84
N LEU A 25 2.77 -5.35 12.36
CA LEU A 25 4.19 -5.19 12.68
C LEU A 25 5.00 -4.71 11.48
N PHE A 26 4.74 -5.27 10.31
CA PHE A 26 5.45 -4.97 9.08
C PHE A 26 5.20 -3.55 8.58
N TRP A 27 3.96 -3.08 8.61
CA TRP A 27 3.61 -1.73 8.15
C TRP A 27 4.12 -0.66 9.10
N TRP A 28 3.98 -0.85 10.42
CA TRP A 28 4.51 0.08 11.42
C TRP A 28 6.04 0.12 11.42
N THR A 29 6.69 -1.03 11.24
CA THR A 29 8.16 -1.08 11.08
C THR A 29 8.60 -0.34 9.81
N SER A 30 7.89 -0.53 8.70
CA SER A 30 8.17 0.18 7.45
C SER A 30 8.03 1.70 7.61
N LEU A 31 7.02 2.16 8.35
CA LEU A 31 6.85 3.58 8.67
C LEU A 31 8.06 4.14 9.45
N ILE A 32 8.53 3.41 10.46
CA ILE A 32 9.73 3.78 11.23
C ILE A 32 10.97 3.83 10.32
N LEU A 33 11.11 2.88 9.40
CA LEU A 33 12.22 2.84 8.44
C LEU A 33 12.17 4.04 7.49
N VAL A 34 10.99 4.44 7.00
CA VAL A 34 10.83 5.64 6.15
C VAL A 34 11.26 6.90 6.91
N ILE A 35 10.79 7.07 8.16
CA ILE A 35 11.16 8.21 9.00
C ILE A 35 12.68 8.25 9.23
N THR A 36 13.28 7.08 9.46
CA THR A 36 14.73 6.96 9.68
C THR A 36 15.51 7.26 8.41
N ALA A 37 15.11 6.69 7.27
CA ALA A 37 15.72 6.93 5.97
C ALA A 37 15.62 8.40 5.54
N TYR A 38 14.52 9.09 5.88
CA TYR A 38 14.30 10.50 5.58
C TYR A 38 15.37 11.42 6.19
N LYS A 39 16.01 11.03 7.31
CA LYS A 39 17.15 11.77 7.87
C LYS A 39 18.29 11.91 6.86
N TYR A 40 18.45 10.92 5.98
CA TYR A 40 19.48 10.86 4.94
C TYR A 40 18.94 11.23 3.54
N ARG A 41 17.74 11.82 3.44
CA ARG A 41 17.05 12.09 2.16
C ARG A 41 17.87 12.86 1.13
N ARG A 42 18.77 13.74 1.58
CA ARG A 42 19.65 14.54 0.70
C ARG A 42 20.57 13.66 -0.13
N ASN A 43 20.93 12.48 0.37
CA ASN A 43 21.79 11.53 -0.33
C ASN A 43 21.08 10.85 -1.51
N TRP A 44 19.74 10.70 -1.45
CA TRP A 44 18.97 10.15 -2.57
C TRP A 44 18.60 11.21 -3.61
N ASN A 45 18.40 12.46 -3.18
CA ASN A 45 18.11 13.62 -4.03
C ASN A 45 16.90 13.45 -4.98
N VAL A 46 15.87 12.71 -4.55
CA VAL A 46 14.62 12.51 -5.31
C VAL A 46 13.58 13.64 -5.08
N GLY A 47 13.88 14.60 -4.20
CA GLY A 47 12.95 15.64 -3.76
C GLY A 47 12.09 15.21 -2.57
N GLU A 48 11.34 16.15 -1.97
CA GLU A 48 10.58 15.89 -0.73
C GLU A 48 9.25 15.16 -0.96
N MET A 49 8.57 15.42 -2.08
CA MET A 49 7.25 14.84 -2.35
C MET A 49 7.23 13.30 -2.41
N PRO A 50 8.19 12.60 -3.05
CA PRO A 50 8.25 11.14 -2.98
C PRO A 50 8.35 10.61 -1.55
N TRP A 51 9.08 11.29 -0.67
CA TRP A 51 9.21 10.89 0.73
C TRP A 51 7.91 11.08 1.49
N THR A 52 7.22 12.21 1.28
CA THR A 52 5.89 12.45 1.85
C THR A 52 4.92 11.35 1.42
N TYR A 53 4.96 10.95 0.15
CA TYR A 53 4.10 9.88 -0.36
C TYR A 53 4.45 8.50 0.14
N LEU A 54 5.74 8.16 0.27
CA LEU A 54 6.13 6.93 0.94
C LEU A 54 5.62 6.93 2.39
N PHE A 55 5.85 8.00 3.15
CA PHE A 55 5.34 8.13 4.52
C PHE A 55 3.82 7.91 4.60
N LEU A 56 3.05 8.59 3.74
CA LEU A 56 1.59 8.47 3.72
C LEU A 56 1.12 7.08 3.28
N THR A 57 1.83 6.43 2.37
CA THR A 57 1.57 5.03 1.99
C THR A 57 1.58 4.13 3.22
N PHE A 58 2.70 4.11 3.95
CA PHE A 58 2.85 3.21 5.10
C PHE A 58 1.94 3.61 6.27
N LEU A 59 1.73 4.92 6.48
CA LEU A 59 0.80 5.39 7.51
C LEU A 59 -0.64 4.94 7.22
N PHE A 60 -1.12 5.15 5.99
CA PHE A 60 -2.49 4.83 5.62
C PHE A 60 -2.70 3.32 5.59
N PHE A 61 -1.73 2.55 5.10
CA PHE A 61 -1.81 1.10 5.17
C PHE A 61 -1.81 0.59 6.62
N GLY A 62 -0.97 1.16 7.50
CA GLY A 62 -0.98 0.84 8.93
C GLY A 62 -2.35 1.10 9.57
N ILE A 63 -3.00 2.22 9.26
CA ILE A 63 -4.36 2.51 9.74
C ILE A 63 -5.38 1.53 9.15
N ARG A 64 -5.25 1.18 7.86
CA ARG A 64 -6.05 0.12 7.23
C ARG A 64 -5.92 -1.19 8.01
N GLU A 65 -4.72 -1.60 8.38
CA GLU A 65 -4.54 -2.84 9.16
C GLU A 65 -5.16 -2.77 10.56
N LEU A 66 -5.11 -1.62 11.23
CA LEU A 66 -5.80 -1.44 12.51
C LEU A 66 -7.33 -1.60 12.38
N GLY A 67 -7.87 -1.35 11.18
CA GLY A 67 -9.29 -1.55 10.89
C GLY A 67 -9.76 -3.00 11.05
N HIS A 68 -8.87 -3.99 10.95
CA HIS A 68 -9.20 -5.40 11.19
C HIS A 68 -9.62 -5.70 12.63
N PHE A 69 -9.32 -4.81 13.59
CA PHE A 69 -9.73 -5.01 14.98
C PHE A 69 -11.23 -4.70 15.24
N SER A 70 -11.98 -4.27 14.23
CA SER A 70 -13.41 -4.03 14.34
C SER A 70 -14.21 -4.79 13.29
N LYS A 71 -15.41 -5.25 13.67
CA LYS A 71 -16.37 -5.92 12.77
C LYS A 71 -17.51 -5.00 12.33
N LEU A 72 -17.44 -3.70 12.62
CA LEU A 72 -18.48 -2.76 12.23
C LEU A 72 -18.34 -2.41 10.73
N PRO A 73 -19.38 -2.60 9.90
CA PRO A 73 -19.29 -2.36 8.44
C PRO A 73 -18.88 -0.93 8.06
N VAL A 74 -19.23 0.05 8.91
CA VAL A 74 -18.81 1.45 8.78
C VAL A 74 -17.31 1.60 8.98
N LEU A 75 -16.73 0.93 9.97
CA LEU A 75 -15.28 0.94 10.23
C LEU A 75 -14.53 0.16 9.14
N ASP A 76 -15.09 -0.92 8.62
CA ASP A 76 -14.55 -1.61 7.44
C ASP A 76 -14.54 -0.70 6.20
N SER A 77 -15.58 0.10 5.98
CA SER A 77 -15.62 1.07 4.89
C SER A 77 -14.50 2.11 5.02
N ILE A 78 -14.29 2.64 6.23
CA ILE A 78 -13.20 3.58 6.55
C ILE A 78 -11.84 2.93 6.33
N ARG A 79 -11.67 1.67 6.75
CA ARG A 79 -10.47 0.86 6.49
C ARG A 79 -10.16 0.83 4.98
N HIS A 80 -11.15 0.52 4.15
CA HIS A 80 -10.98 0.47 2.70
C HIS A 80 -10.60 1.83 2.09
N ILE A 81 -11.10 2.94 2.63
CA ILE A 81 -10.69 4.31 2.23
C ILE A 81 -9.21 4.54 2.49
N PHE A 82 -8.70 4.14 3.66
CA PHE A 82 -7.26 4.21 3.95
C PHE A 82 -6.45 3.31 3.04
N GLY A 83 -6.94 2.10 2.73
CA GLY A 83 -6.33 1.22 1.73
C GLY A 83 -6.21 1.85 0.34
N ILE A 84 -7.27 2.54 -0.11
CA ILE A 84 -7.28 3.30 -1.37
C ILE A 84 -6.23 4.42 -1.33
N GLY A 85 -6.21 5.23 -0.28
CA GLY A 85 -5.24 6.31 -0.13
C GLY A 85 -3.80 5.80 -0.15
N SER A 86 -3.52 4.67 0.52
CA SER A 86 -2.21 4.02 0.46
C SER A 86 -1.81 3.64 -0.97
N ALA A 87 -2.72 3.03 -1.75
CA ALA A 87 -2.44 2.67 -3.14
C ALA A 87 -2.10 3.90 -4.00
N ILE A 88 -2.85 4.99 -3.81
CA ILE A 88 -2.65 6.26 -4.53
C ILE A 88 -1.26 6.83 -4.22
N PHE A 89 -0.91 6.94 -2.94
CA PHE A 89 0.36 7.51 -2.53
C PHE A 89 1.55 6.64 -2.94
N MET A 90 1.44 5.31 -2.88
CA MET A 90 2.54 4.43 -3.30
C MET A 90 2.82 4.60 -4.79
N THR A 91 1.75 4.58 -5.58
CA THR A 91 1.81 4.76 -7.03
C THR A 91 2.40 6.12 -7.37
N ALA A 92 1.93 7.18 -6.70
CA ALA A 92 2.44 8.53 -6.89
C ALA A 92 3.92 8.65 -6.53
N ALA A 93 4.36 8.09 -5.39
CA ALA A 93 5.75 8.09 -4.97
C ALA A 93 6.66 7.52 -6.06
N LEU A 94 6.30 6.35 -6.61
CA LEU A 94 7.13 5.68 -7.60
C LEU A 94 7.05 6.32 -8.98
N ILE A 95 5.92 6.91 -9.37
CA ILE A 95 5.84 7.77 -10.56
C ILE A 95 6.77 8.96 -10.41
N LEU A 96 6.78 9.64 -9.25
CA LEU A 96 7.67 10.80 -9.05
C LEU A 96 9.15 10.39 -9.09
N ILE A 97 9.51 9.27 -8.45
CA ILE A 97 10.88 8.73 -8.48
C ILE A 97 11.26 8.36 -9.92
N TYR A 98 10.38 7.68 -10.65
CA TYR A 98 10.56 7.37 -12.07
C TYR A 98 10.77 8.63 -12.91
N MET A 99 9.92 9.63 -12.73
CA MET A 99 10.00 10.88 -13.50
C MET A 99 11.31 11.63 -13.21
N LYS A 100 11.75 11.64 -11.95
CA LYS A 100 12.99 12.29 -11.53
C LYS A 100 14.25 11.53 -11.98
N LEU A 101 14.34 10.24 -11.68
CA LEU A 101 15.55 9.45 -11.91
C LEU A 101 15.64 8.90 -13.34
N TYR A 102 14.54 8.38 -13.88
CA TYR A 102 14.53 7.76 -15.21
C TYR A 102 14.29 8.77 -16.33
N LYS A 103 13.24 9.61 -16.21
CA LYS A 103 12.87 10.59 -17.25
C LYS A 103 13.60 11.92 -17.12
N ARG A 104 14.27 12.18 -15.97
CA ARG A 104 14.97 13.44 -15.67
C ARG A 104 14.08 14.68 -15.83
N LYS A 105 12.79 14.53 -15.51
CA LYS A 105 11.79 15.62 -15.60
C LYS A 105 11.55 16.24 -14.23
N ILE A 106 11.36 17.55 -14.21
CA ILE A 106 10.90 18.29 -13.03
C ILE A 106 9.37 18.33 -13.10
N ILE A 107 8.72 17.96 -12.01
CA ILE A 107 7.27 18.01 -11.89
C ILE A 107 6.90 19.33 -11.22
N SER A 108 5.91 20.01 -11.77
CA SER A 108 5.43 21.27 -11.22
C SER A 108 4.79 21.06 -9.85
N LYS A 109 4.91 22.06 -8.98
CA LYS A 109 4.30 22.02 -7.64
C LYS A 109 2.79 21.69 -7.68
N PRO A 110 1.97 22.25 -8.60
CA PRO A 110 0.57 21.87 -8.72
C PRO A 110 0.34 20.39 -9.05
N MET A 111 1.10 19.82 -10.00
CA MET A 111 0.99 18.40 -10.34
C MET A 111 1.32 17.49 -9.16
N SER A 112 2.20 17.93 -8.27
CA SER A 112 2.52 17.21 -7.03
C SER A 112 1.41 17.24 -5.98
N PHE A 113 0.26 17.91 -6.19
CA PHE A 113 -0.89 17.85 -5.29
C PHE A 113 -2.03 16.96 -5.78
N ILE A 114 -2.00 16.52 -7.05
CA ILE A 114 -3.06 15.68 -7.64
C ILE A 114 -3.34 14.41 -6.80
N PRO A 115 -2.33 13.67 -6.30
CA PRO A 115 -2.58 12.50 -5.46
C PRO A 115 -3.35 12.80 -4.18
N PHE A 116 -3.12 13.96 -3.55
CA PHE A 116 -3.88 14.38 -2.36
C PHE A 116 -5.34 14.65 -2.69
N ILE A 117 -5.59 15.42 -3.77
CA ILE A 117 -6.95 15.74 -4.21
C ILE A 117 -7.69 14.45 -4.53
N PHE A 118 -7.04 13.53 -5.24
CA PHE A 118 -7.63 12.26 -5.62
C PHE A 118 -7.93 11.37 -4.41
N ALA A 119 -7.03 11.29 -3.43
CA ALA A 119 -7.27 10.55 -2.19
C ALA A 119 -8.44 11.13 -1.37
N LEU A 120 -8.65 12.46 -1.40
CA LEU A 120 -9.75 13.12 -0.69
C LEU A 120 -11.14 12.86 -1.30
N VAL A 121 -11.23 12.42 -2.56
CA VAL A 121 -12.51 12.07 -3.20
C VAL A 121 -13.20 10.93 -2.44
N PHE A 122 -12.46 9.96 -1.92
CA PHE A 122 -13.02 8.75 -1.31
C PHE A 122 -13.67 8.98 0.06
N PRO A 123 -13.08 9.74 1.00
CA PRO A 123 -13.79 10.20 2.20
C PRO A 123 -15.06 11.00 1.89
N ILE A 124 -15.03 11.88 0.88
CA ILE A 124 -16.19 12.68 0.48
C ILE A 124 -17.31 11.78 -0.07
N LEU A 125 -16.94 10.82 -0.93
CA LEU A 125 -17.87 9.83 -1.46
C LEU A 125 -18.50 9.01 -0.32
N PHE A 126 -17.71 8.62 0.69
CA PHE A 126 -18.21 7.88 1.84
C PHE A 126 -19.24 8.67 2.63
N ILE A 127 -18.93 9.94 2.95
CA ILE A 127 -19.85 10.85 3.64
C ILE A 127 -21.16 10.97 2.85
N TYR A 128 -21.07 11.20 1.54
CA TYR A 128 -22.24 11.29 0.67
C TYR A 128 -23.09 10.01 0.69
N LEU A 129 -22.47 8.84 0.50
CA LEU A 129 -23.19 7.56 0.49
C LEU A 129 -23.83 7.25 1.85
N TYR A 130 -23.12 7.52 2.95
CA TYR A 130 -23.62 7.32 4.30
C TYR A 130 -24.86 8.20 4.59
N PHE A 131 -24.80 9.50 4.28
CA PHE A 131 -25.93 10.40 4.48
C PHE A 131 -27.06 10.25 3.44
N SER A 132 -26.82 9.54 2.33
CA SER A 132 -27.86 9.19 1.36
C SER A 132 -28.83 8.08 1.84
N GLY A 133 -28.54 7.46 3.00
CA GLY A 133 -29.37 6.40 3.57
C GLY A 133 -29.09 5.01 2.98
N MET A 134 -27.97 4.83 2.26
CA MET A 134 -27.55 3.53 1.75
C MET A 134 -27.17 2.58 2.88
N GLU A 135 -27.48 1.29 2.74
CA GLU A 135 -27.13 0.28 3.75
C GLU A 135 -25.61 0.17 3.94
N ASN A 136 -25.16 0.09 5.19
CA ASN A 136 -23.73 0.07 5.53
C ASN A 136 -22.96 -1.09 4.87
N GLU A 137 -23.61 -2.24 4.68
CA GLU A 137 -23.01 -3.39 3.98
C GLU A 137 -22.79 -3.11 2.48
N THR A 138 -23.73 -2.41 1.83
CA THR A 138 -23.57 -1.97 0.44
C THR A 138 -22.41 -0.98 0.33
N ILE A 139 -22.32 0.00 1.24
CA ILE A 139 -21.22 0.97 1.29
C ILE A 139 -19.87 0.24 1.45
N LYS A 140 -19.79 -0.71 2.39
CA LYS A 140 -18.60 -1.55 2.60
C LYS A 140 -18.16 -2.24 1.31
N ASN A 141 -19.09 -2.89 0.62
CA ASN A 141 -18.79 -3.62 -0.62
C ASN A 141 -18.32 -2.69 -1.76
N ILE A 142 -18.89 -1.48 -1.86
CA ILE A 142 -18.42 -0.47 -2.82
C ILE A 142 -16.96 -0.12 -2.53
N PHE A 143 -16.63 0.24 -1.28
CA PHE A 143 -15.27 0.62 -0.93
C PHE A 143 -14.27 -0.53 -1.01
N PHE A 144 -14.68 -1.77 -0.68
CA PHE A 144 -13.88 -2.97 -0.90
C PHE A 144 -13.48 -3.12 -2.37
N ASN A 145 -14.45 -2.99 -3.29
CA ASN A 145 -14.19 -3.10 -4.72
C ASN A 145 -13.32 -1.95 -5.26
N LEU A 146 -13.57 -0.72 -4.81
CA LEU A 146 -12.74 0.44 -5.16
C LEU A 146 -11.30 0.25 -4.68
N GLU A 147 -11.08 -0.24 -3.45
CA GLU A 147 -9.74 -0.56 -2.95
C GLU A 147 -9.05 -1.58 -3.86
N ASN A 148 -9.72 -2.66 -4.21
CA ASN A 148 -9.15 -3.69 -5.08
C ASN A 148 -8.74 -3.12 -6.45
N ILE A 149 -9.61 -2.35 -7.11
CA ILE A 149 -9.33 -1.73 -8.41
C ILE A 149 -8.14 -0.77 -8.32
N MET A 150 -8.10 0.03 -7.26
CA MET A 150 -7.04 1.02 -7.03
C MET A 150 -5.67 0.36 -6.84
N TRP A 151 -5.62 -0.73 -6.08
CA TRP A 151 -4.38 -1.50 -5.91
C TRP A 151 -3.98 -2.27 -7.16
N ILE A 152 -4.92 -2.83 -7.92
CA ILE A 152 -4.59 -3.51 -9.18
C ILE A 152 -3.99 -2.51 -10.19
N THR A 153 -4.65 -1.37 -10.36
CA THR A 153 -4.22 -0.31 -11.29
C THR A 153 -2.91 0.32 -10.83
N GLY A 154 -2.85 0.76 -9.57
CA GLY A 154 -1.66 1.38 -8.99
C GLY A 154 -0.48 0.43 -8.89
N GLY A 155 -0.72 -0.82 -8.50
CA GLY A 155 0.27 -1.90 -8.46
C GLY A 155 0.85 -2.20 -9.84
N SER A 156 0.03 -2.25 -10.89
CA SER A 156 0.51 -2.44 -12.27
C SER A 156 1.44 -1.31 -12.72
N ILE A 157 1.07 -0.05 -12.42
CA ILE A 157 1.92 1.11 -12.70
C ILE A 157 3.22 1.02 -11.89
N THR A 158 3.12 0.66 -10.62
CA THR A 158 4.26 0.49 -9.73
C THR A 158 5.23 -0.54 -10.29
N VAL A 159 4.75 -1.72 -10.69
CA VAL A 159 5.56 -2.78 -11.34
C VAL A 159 6.32 -2.24 -12.54
N TYR A 160 5.63 -1.51 -13.43
CA TYR A 160 6.27 -0.91 -14.59
C TYR A 160 7.36 0.10 -14.19
N THR A 161 7.04 1.03 -13.28
CA THR A 161 7.99 2.08 -12.86
C THR A 161 9.22 1.49 -12.17
N THR A 162 9.06 0.50 -11.29
CA THR A 162 10.15 -0.17 -10.59
C THR A 162 11.02 -0.98 -11.55
N TYR A 163 10.41 -1.66 -12.52
CA TYR A 163 11.17 -2.39 -13.55
C TYR A 163 12.07 -1.43 -14.33
N MET A 164 11.51 -0.32 -14.82
CA MET A 164 12.28 0.67 -15.59
C MET A 164 13.38 1.34 -14.76
N LEU A 165 13.12 1.60 -13.47
CA LEU A 165 14.10 2.12 -12.52
C LEU A 165 15.21 1.11 -12.24
N GLY A 166 14.87 -0.16 -12.01
CA GLY A 166 15.82 -1.25 -11.77
C GLY A 166 16.79 -1.43 -12.93
N MET A 167 16.29 -1.40 -14.16
CA MET A 167 17.11 -1.52 -15.39
C MET A 167 18.15 -0.39 -15.57
N LYS A 168 17.99 0.75 -14.88
CA LYS A 168 18.94 1.87 -14.91
C LYS A 168 19.70 2.08 -13.59
N SER A 169 19.41 1.27 -12.59
CA SER A 169 20.01 1.38 -11.27
C SER A 169 21.30 0.56 -11.19
N THR A 170 22.19 0.94 -10.29
CA THR A 170 23.43 0.21 -10.01
C THR A 170 23.56 -0.06 -8.52
N GLY A 171 24.33 -1.10 -8.19
CA GLY A 171 24.54 -1.52 -6.81
C GLY A 171 23.24 -1.84 -6.08
N ASP A 172 23.16 -1.47 -4.80
CA ASP A 172 22.07 -1.87 -3.92
C ASP A 172 20.71 -1.22 -4.30
N PHE A 173 20.68 -0.17 -5.13
CA PHE A 173 19.44 0.47 -5.57
C PHE A 173 18.60 -0.46 -6.46
N VAL A 174 19.25 -1.40 -7.17
CA VAL A 174 18.56 -2.45 -7.92
C VAL A 174 17.66 -3.27 -6.99
N HIS A 175 18.18 -3.64 -5.81
CA HIS A 175 17.44 -4.41 -4.83
C HIS A 175 16.26 -3.62 -4.26
N VAL A 176 16.43 -2.32 -3.99
CA VAL A 176 15.31 -1.45 -3.53
C VAL A 176 14.14 -1.52 -4.51
N PHE A 177 14.40 -1.28 -5.80
CA PHE A 177 13.34 -1.30 -6.81
C PHE A 177 12.78 -2.70 -7.07
N MET A 178 13.63 -3.74 -7.03
CA MET A 178 13.19 -5.13 -7.15
C MET A 178 12.22 -5.52 -6.02
N PHE A 179 12.52 -5.17 -4.76
CA PHE A 179 11.62 -5.49 -3.65
C PHE A 179 10.32 -4.67 -3.68
N PHE A 180 10.36 -3.40 -4.12
CA PHE A 180 9.12 -2.66 -4.42
C PHE A 180 8.32 -3.31 -5.55
N GLN A 181 8.98 -3.88 -6.56
CA GLN A 181 8.31 -4.59 -7.65
C GLN A 181 7.62 -5.86 -7.14
N PHE A 182 8.31 -6.67 -6.32
CA PHE A 182 7.71 -7.86 -5.71
C PHE A 182 6.52 -7.50 -4.81
N ALA A 183 6.67 -6.46 -3.99
CA ALA A 183 5.56 -5.94 -3.19
C ALA A 183 4.35 -5.61 -4.06
N ALA A 184 4.56 -4.90 -5.17
CA ALA A 184 3.49 -4.53 -6.10
C ALA A 184 2.84 -5.75 -6.78
N ILE A 185 3.63 -6.75 -7.18
CA ILE A 185 3.11 -8.01 -7.77
C ILE A 185 2.24 -8.74 -6.75
N PHE A 186 2.70 -8.90 -5.51
CA PHE A 186 1.93 -9.56 -4.47
C PHE A 186 0.64 -8.79 -4.11
N ALA A 187 0.68 -7.46 -4.10
CA ALA A 187 -0.52 -6.64 -3.91
C ALA A 187 -1.53 -6.84 -5.06
N VAL A 188 -1.07 -6.85 -6.32
CA VAL A 188 -1.94 -7.11 -7.49
C VAL A 188 -2.57 -8.50 -7.40
N LEU A 189 -1.78 -9.53 -7.08
CA LEU A 189 -2.29 -10.90 -6.91
C LEU A 189 -3.31 -10.97 -5.77
N TRP A 190 -2.95 -10.45 -4.59
CA TRP A 190 -3.83 -10.42 -3.42
C TRP A 190 -5.18 -9.76 -3.72
N LYS A 191 -5.17 -8.61 -4.39
CA LYS A 191 -6.38 -7.84 -4.70
C LYS A 191 -7.18 -8.45 -5.85
N SER A 192 -6.52 -9.08 -6.82
CA SER A 192 -7.19 -9.87 -7.87
C SER A 192 -7.92 -11.07 -7.28
N LEU A 193 -7.31 -11.76 -6.32
CA LEU A 193 -7.97 -12.83 -5.56
C LEU A 193 -9.19 -12.28 -4.78
N GLY A 194 -9.07 -11.08 -4.19
CA GLY A 194 -10.21 -10.40 -3.57
C GLY A 194 -11.39 -10.17 -4.52
N VAL A 195 -11.12 -9.73 -5.76
CA VAL A 195 -12.16 -9.53 -6.79
C VAL A 195 -12.76 -10.86 -7.23
N ILE A 196 -11.95 -11.87 -7.53
CA ILE A 196 -12.43 -13.20 -7.94
C ILE A 196 -13.33 -13.81 -6.85
N GLY A 197 -13.00 -13.60 -5.58
CA GLY A 197 -13.80 -14.04 -4.44
C GLY A 197 -15.23 -13.49 -4.43
N THR A 198 -15.45 -12.29 -5.00
CA THR A 198 -16.80 -11.70 -5.11
C THR A 198 -17.66 -12.32 -6.22
N ILE A 199 -17.06 -13.07 -7.14
CA ILE A 199 -17.74 -13.73 -8.28
C ILE A 199 -18.05 -15.20 -7.94
N SER A 200 -18.32 -15.50 -6.67
CA SER A 200 -18.71 -16.82 -6.18
C SER A 200 -17.66 -17.93 -6.33
N CYS A 201 -16.39 -17.57 -6.52
CA CYS A 201 -15.27 -18.52 -6.45
C CYS A 201 -14.61 -18.39 -5.07
N PRO A 202 -14.92 -19.25 -4.09
CA PRO A 202 -14.33 -19.16 -2.76
C PRO A 202 -12.84 -19.44 -2.84
N ILE A 203 -12.04 -18.38 -2.69
CA ILE A 203 -10.59 -18.50 -2.61
C ILE A 203 -10.23 -18.79 -1.15
N PRO A 204 -9.41 -19.83 -0.88
CA PRO A 204 -8.95 -20.13 0.46
C PRO A 204 -8.32 -18.90 1.12
N TYR A 205 -8.79 -18.58 2.31
CA TYR A 205 -8.34 -17.41 3.08
C TYR A 205 -6.81 -17.39 3.24
N SER A 206 -6.22 -18.54 3.53
CA SER A 206 -4.76 -18.74 3.67
C SER A 206 -3.93 -18.30 2.46
N ILE A 207 -4.44 -18.44 1.23
CA ILE A 207 -3.74 -17.98 0.03
C ILE A 207 -3.74 -16.45 -0.02
N ARG A 208 -4.88 -15.84 0.33
CA ARG A 208 -5.03 -14.39 0.37
C ARG A 208 -4.13 -13.77 1.45
N GLU A 209 -4.08 -14.36 2.62
CA GLU A 209 -3.18 -13.97 3.73
C GLU A 209 -1.70 -14.09 3.34
N LEU A 210 -1.30 -15.18 2.66
CA LEU A 210 0.07 -15.39 2.23
C LEU A 210 0.52 -14.27 1.28
N MET A 211 -0.33 -13.89 0.33
CA MET A 211 -0.02 -12.81 -0.62
C MET A 211 0.09 -11.46 0.08
N GLU A 212 -0.80 -11.16 1.02
CA GLU A 212 -0.75 -9.94 1.84
C GLU A 212 0.51 -9.87 2.72
N THR A 213 0.89 -11.00 3.30
CA THR A 213 2.10 -11.12 4.12
C THR A 213 3.35 -10.90 3.26
N LEU A 214 3.44 -11.54 2.09
CA LEU A 214 4.57 -11.38 1.16
C LEU A 214 4.66 -9.95 0.61
N PHE A 215 3.51 -9.29 0.41
CA PHE A 215 3.46 -7.87 0.11
C PHE A 215 4.12 -7.04 1.22
N GLY A 216 3.71 -7.22 2.47
CA GLY A 216 4.29 -6.51 3.61
C GLY A 216 5.79 -6.79 3.82
N VAL A 217 6.22 -8.05 3.73
CA VAL A 217 7.63 -8.44 3.85
C VAL A 217 8.49 -7.74 2.79
N SER A 218 8.04 -7.77 1.53
CA SER A 218 8.77 -7.15 0.43
C SER A 218 8.87 -5.63 0.61
N ALA A 219 7.80 -5.00 1.11
CA ALA A 219 7.78 -3.57 1.38
C ALA A 219 8.79 -3.18 2.48
N ILE A 220 8.86 -3.92 3.60
CA ILE A 220 9.87 -3.66 4.65
C ILE A 220 11.28 -3.82 4.10
N ILE A 221 11.56 -4.91 3.38
CA ILE A 221 12.91 -5.20 2.89
C ILE A 221 13.37 -4.07 1.96
N SER A 222 12.48 -3.58 1.09
CA SER A 222 12.79 -2.44 0.21
C SER A 222 13.20 -1.19 1.00
N MET A 223 12.47 -0.86 2.07
CA MET A 223 12.73 0.31 2.90
C MET A 223 13.97 0.14 3.77
N TYR A 224 14.23 -1.06 4.27
CA TYR A 224 15.42 -1.38 5.04
C TYR A 224 16.68 -1.26 4.19
N ILE A 225 16.68 -1.80 2.97
CA ILE A 225 17.80 -1.66 2.04
C ILE A 225 18.01 -0.17 1.72
N LEU A 226 16.93 0.57 1.43
CA LEU A 226 17.03 2.00 1.15
C LEU A 226 17.65 2.77 2.33
N GLU A 227 17.21 2.56 3.57
CA GLU A 227 17.79 3.20 4.76
C GLU A 227 19.28 2.90 4.87
N LYS A 228 19.65 1.62 4.80
CA LYS A 228 21.03 1.16 4.95
C LYS A 228 21.94 1.78 3.90
N MET A 229 21.46 1.86 2.66
CA MET A 229 22.18 2.51 1.56
C MET A 229 22.42 3.99 1.82
N LEU A 230 21.36 4.72 2.17
CA LEU A 230 21.46 6.17 2.39
C LEU A 230 22.34 6.50 3.59
N ARG A 231 22.32 5.67 4.63
CA ARG A 231 23.22 5.77 5.77
C ARG A 231 24.68 5.49 5.38
N LYS A 232 24.92 4.45 4.57
CA LYS A 232 26.28 4.13 4.07
C LYS A 232 26.82 5.28 3.24
N LEU A 233 26.03 5.84 2.32
CA LEU A 233 26.39 7.01 1.52
C LEU A 233 26.72 8.21 2.41
N SER A 234 25.92 8.46 3.45
CA SER A 234 26.16 9.56 4.39
C SER A 234 27.53 9.49 5.04
N ARG A 235 28.02 8.28 5.36
CA ARG A 235 29.33 8.08 6.01
C ARG A 235 30.52 8.20 5.06
N HIS A 236 30.31 8.00 3.76
CA HIS A 236 31.38 8.12 2.78
C HIS A 236 31.56 9.56 2.27
N ILE A 237 30.51 10.38 2.39
CA ILE A 237 30.51 11.78 1.96
C ILE A 237 30.96 12.71 3.09
N SER A 238 30.80 12.30 4.36
CA SER A 238 31.29 13.00 5.56
C SER A 238 32.77 12.78 5.79
#